data_AF-A0A0D6ENP2-F1
#
_entry.id   AF-A0A0D6ENP2-F1
#
_cell.length_a   1.000
_cell.length_b   1.000
_cell.length_c   1.000
_cell.angle_alpha   90.00
_cell.angle_beta   90.00
_cell.angle_gamma   90.00
#
_symmetry.space_group_name_H-M   'P 1'
#
loop_
_entity.id
_entity.type
_entity.pdbx_description
1 polymer ?
#
loop_
_entity_poly.entity_id
_entity_poly.type
_entity_poly.pdbx_seq_one_letter_code
_entity_poly.pdbx_strand_id
1 'polypeptide(L)'
;MRPAARQFTQAAAPRPSRFANTPALPLDYFINRANALSLYRQFIRATRGLGDARARWETVEWVRGDFERYRDVVESEKAKTLLALGHRQLKQLNSTGSLIGGDGAKWRGKRSL
;
A
#
# COMPACT_ATOMS: atom_id res chain seq x y z
N MET A 1 -8.50 15.42 -66.84
CA MET A 1 -9.24 14.51 -65.95
C MET A 1 -8.26 13.85 -64.99
N ARG A 2 -8.33 14.13 -63.68
CA ARG A 2 -7.47 13.52 -62.64
C ARG A 2 -8.29 12.47 -61.88
N PRO A 3 -7.87 11.20 -61.78
CA PRO A 3 -8.61 10.20 -61.04
C PRO A 3 -8.49 10.47 -59.54
N ALA A 4 -9.62 10.50 -58.84
CA ALA A 4 -9.68 10.64 -57.39
C ALA A 4 -9.20 9.34 -56.73
N ALA A 5 -8.09 9.41 -55.99
CA ALA A 5 -7.56 8.29 -55.23
C ALA A 5 -8.54 7.92 -54.10
N ARG A 6 -9.14 6.73 -54.19
CA ARG A 6 -9.89 6.11 -53.08
C ARG A 6 -8.92 5.77 -51.97
N GLN A 7 -8.92 6.58 -50.91
CA GLN A 7 -8.22 6.26 -49.68
C GLN A 7 -9.03 5.18 -48.94
N PHE A 8 -8.49 3.96 -48.85
CA PHE A 8 -9.02 2.95 -47.95
C PHE A 8 -8.67 3.38 -46.53
N THR A 9 -9.68 3.76 -45.74
CA THR A 9 -9.53 3.94 -44.29
C THR A 9 -9.26 2.57 -43.66
N GLN A 10 -7.99 2.24 -43.45
CA GLN A 10 -7.62 1.06 -42.68
C GLN A 10 -7.94 1.35 -41.20
N ALA A 11 -8.83 0.55 -40.61
CA ALA A 11 -9.13 0.63 -39.19
C ALA A 11 -7.87 0.23 -38.40
N ALA A 12 -7.43 1.12 -37.50
CA ALA A 12 -6.27 0.87 -36.64
C ALA A 12 -6.54 -0.35 -35.73
N ALA A 13 -5.53 -1.21 -35.57
CA ALA A 13 -5.63 -2.37 -34.70
C ALA A 13 -6.01 -1.97 -33.26
N PRO A 14 -6.90 -2.72 -32.60
CA PRO A 14 -7.31 -2.42 -31.22
C PRO A 14 -6.09 -2.46 -30.30
N ARG A 15 -5.90 -1.40 -29.50
CA ARG A 15 -4.82 -1.38 -28.49
C ARG A 15 -5.11 -2.44 -27.43
N PRO A 16 -4.18 -3.35 -27.13
CA PRO A 16 -4.37 -4.32 -26.07
C PRO A 16 -4.51 -3.58 -24.73
N SER A 17 -5.48 -3.98 -23.93
CA SER A 17 -5.64 -3.43 -22.58
C SER A 17 -4.45 -3.88 -21.71
N ARG A 18 -4.06 -3.05 -20.74
CA ARG A 18 -3.01 -3.44 -19.76
C ARG A 18 -3.39 -4.67 -18.93
N PHE A 19 -4.67 -5.02 -18.92
CA PHE A 19 -5.25 -6.14 -18.18
C PHE A 19 -5.57 -7.34 -19.08
N ALA A 20 -5.18 -7.31 -20.37
CA ALA A 20 -5.56 -8.35 -21.33
C ALA A 20 -5.12 -9.76 -20.93
N ASN A 21 -4.02 -9.88 -20.18
CA ASN A 21 -3.47 -11.16 -19.71
C ASN A 21 -3.61 -11.34 -18.18
N THR A 22 -4.37 -10.51 -17.49
CA THR A 22 -4.51 -10.57 -16.02
C THR A 22 -5.78 -11.35 -15.66
N PRO A 23 -5.73 -12.32 -14.73
CA PRO A 23 -6.93 -12.99 -14.26
C PRO A 23 -7.88 -11.97 -13.62
N ALA A 24 -9.17 -12.10 -13.89
CA ALA A 24 -10.19 -11.25 -13.29
C ALA A 24 -10.26 -11.55 -11.77
N LEU A 25 -9.90 -10.57 -10.95
CA LEU A 25 -9.97 -10.66 -9.49
C LEU A 25 -11.31 -10.10 -9.00
N PRO A 26 -11.85 -10.62 -7.87
CA PRO A 26 -13.11 -10.11 -7.31
C PRO A 26 -12.96 -8.68 -6.78
N LEU A 27 -14.06 -7.92 -6.74
CA LEU A 27 -14.08 -6.53 -6.24
C LEU A 27 -13.48 -6.42 -4.82
N ASP A 28 -13.86 -7.34 -3.94
CA ASP A 28 -13.39 -7.42 -2.55
C ASP A 28 -11.87 -7.41 -2.44
N TYR A 29 -11.16 -8.05 -3.38
CA TYR A 29 -9.70 -8.05 -3.41
C TYR A 29 -9.14 -6.62 -3.51
N PHE A 30 -9.70 -5.80 -4.39
CA PHE A 30 -9.23 -4.44 -4.60
C PHE A 30 -9.53 -3.54 -3.41
N ILE A 31 -10.71 -3.70 -2.79
CA ILE A 31 -11.08 -2.98 -1.58
C ILE A 31 -10.13 -3.35 -0.43
N ASN A 32 -9.92 -4.65 -0.20
CA ASN A 32 -9.02 -5.14 0.83
C ASN A 32 -7.57 -4.70 0.58
N ARG A 33 -7.11 -4.68 -0.68
CA ARG A 33 -5.77 -4.20 -1.05
C ARG A 33 -5.61 -2.70 -0.77
N ALA A 34 -6.62 -1.89 -1.07
CA ALA A 34 -6.61 -0.47 -0.75
C ALA A 34 -6.55 -0.23 0.77
N ASN A 35 -7.34 -0.99 1.54
CA ASN A 35 -7.33 -0.96 3.01
C ASN A 35 -5.97 -1.38 3.59
N ALA A 36 -5.36 -2.44 3.07
CA ALA A 36 -4.03 -2.89 3.47
C ALA A 36 -2.96 -1.81 3.25
N LEU A 37 -2.97 -1.15 2.08
CA LEU A 37 -2.04 -0.05 1.80
C LEU A 37 -2.27 1.16 2.72
N SER A 38 -3.53 1.46 3.05
CA SER A 38 -3.85 2.50 4.03
C SER A 38 -3.29 2.15 5.41
N LEU A 39 -3.52 0.92 5.86
CA LEU A 39 -3.06 0.41 7.15
C LEU A 39 -1.52 0.40 7.24
N TYR A 40 -0.82 -0.06 6.19
CA TYR A 40 0.64 -0.01 6.12
C TYR A 40 1.16 1.43 6.34
N ARG A 41 0.59 2.42 5.65
CA ARG A 41 0.98 3.83 5.84
C ARG A 41 0.71 4.31 7.26
N GLN A 42 -0.36 3.84 7.91
CA GLN A 42 -0.64 4.16 9.31
C GLN A 42 0.43 3.59 10.25
N PHE A 43 0.85 2.34 10.06
CA PHE A 43 1.97 1.75 10.80
C PHE A 43 3.25 2.59 10.66
N ILE A 44 3.64 2.91 9.43
CA ILE A 44 4.86 3.71 9.21
C ILE A 44 4.78 5.07 9.91
N ARG A 45 3.61 5.71 9.95
CA ARG A 45 3.43 6.96 10.70
C ARG A 45 3.51 6.74 12.21
N ALA A 46 2.90 5.68 12.74
CA ALA A 46 2.96 5.31 14.15
C ALA A 46 4.39 5.05 14.63
N THR A 47 5.24 4.44 13.79
CA THR A 47 6.65 4.22 14.14
C THR A 47 7.44 5.50 14.42
N ARG A 48 6.95 6.67 13.96
CA ARG A 48 7.61 7.96 14.21
C ARG A 48 7.52 8.42 15.68
N GLY A 49 6.56 7.86 16.44
CA GLY A 49 6.44 8.11 17.87
C GLY A 49 7.44 7.33 18.73
N LEU A 50 8.12 6.34 18.16
CA LEU A 50 9.18 5.61 18.87
C LEU A 50 10.38 6.54 19.01
N GLY A 51 10.77 6.82 20.26
CA GLY A 51 11.83 7.77 20.58
C GLY A 51 13.24 7.33 20.15
N ASP A 52 13.45 6.03 19.98
CA ASP A 52 14.71 5.41 19.57
C ASP A 52 14.74 5.06 18.07
N ALA A 53 15.83 5.42 17.40
CA ALA A 53 16.02 5.22 15.97
C ALA A 53 16.21 3.74 15.60
N ARG A 54 16.89 2.97 16.46
CA ARG A 54 17.10 1.53 16.23
C ARG A 54 15.79 0.77 16.35
N ALA A 55 15.07 0.95 17.45
CA ALA A 55 13.75 0.36 17.65
C ALA A 55 12.77 0.72 16.51
N ARG A 56 12.82 1.97 16.02
CA ARG A 56 12.03 2.39 14.87
C ARG A 56 12.39 1.60 13.60
N TRP A 57 13.67 1.44 13.29
CA TRP A 57 14.11 0.68 12.11
C TRP A 57 13.65 -0.77 12.17
N GLU A 58 13.91 -1.44 13.30
CA GLU A 58 13.49 -2.82 13.54
C GLU A 58 11.96 -2.98 13.41
N THR A 59 11.19 -2.03 13.94
CA THR A 59 9.72 -2.04 13.81
C THR A 59 9.28 -1.86 12.36
N VAL A 60 9.91 -0.96 11.59
CA VAL A 60 9.58 -0.74 10.17
C VAL A 60 9.89 -1.99 9.33
N GLU A 61 11.02 -2.63 9.60
CA GLU A 61 11.43 -3.88 8.93
C GLU A 61 10.44 -5.01 9.24
N TRP A 62 10.06 -5.17 10.51
CA TRP A 62 9.05 -6.12 10.93
C TRP A 62 7.70 -5.89 10.23
N VAL A 63 7.20 -4.64 10.22
CA VAL A 63 5.93 -4.30 9.53
C VAL A 63 6.04 -4.63 8.04
N ARG A 64 7.15 -4.30 7.37
CA ARG A 64 7.32 -4.63 5.95
C ARG A 64 7.28 -6.13 5.71
N GLY A 65 7.99 -6.91 6.54
CA GLY A 65 8.02 -8.37 6.43
C GLY A 65 6.64 -8.99 6.62
N ASP A 66 5.83 -8.46 7.54
CA ASP A 66 4.48 -8.96 7.79
C ASP A 66 3.53 -8.72 6.60
N PHE A 67 3.55 -7.51 6.02
CA PHE A 67 2.75 -7.19 4.84
C PHE A 67 3.19 -7.98 3.59
N GLU A 68 4.50 -8.22 3.42
CA GLU A 68 4.99 -9.01 2.27
C GLU A 68 4.60 -10.49 2.39
N ARG A 69 4.59 -11.04 3.61
CA ARG A 69 4.17 -12.43 3.89
C ARG A 69 2.75 -12.74 3.41
N TYR A 70 1.86 -11.75 3.43
CA TYR A 70 0.45 -11.90 3.06
C TYR A 70 0.08 -11.17 1.75
N ARG A 71 1.07 -10.76 0.95
CA ARG A 71 0.87 -10.00 -0.29
C ARG A 71 -0.06 -10.70 -1.30
N ASP A 72 0.02 -12.02 -1.37
CA ASP A 72 -0.67 -12.84 -2.38
C ASP A 72 -2.01 -13.41 -1.88
N VAL A 73 -2.50 -12.95 -0.73
CA VAL A 73 -3.82 -13.34 -0.22
C VAL A 73 -4.92 -12.73 -1.08
N VAL A 74 -5.68 -13.59 -1.78
CA VAL A 74 -6.84 -13.19 -2.61
C VAL A 74 -8.17 -13.39 -1.87
N GLU A 75 -8.22 -14.33 -0.93
CA GLU A 75 -9.43 -14.69 -0.18
C GLU A 75 -9.91 -13.56 0.73
N SER A 76 -11.16 -13.12 0.54
CA SER A 76 -11.74 -11.93 1.20
C SER A 76 -11.77 -12.07 2.72
N GLU A 77 -12.23 -13.21 3.25
CA GLU A 77 -12.36 -13.43 4.70
C GLU A 77 -11.00 -13.48 5.42
N LYS A 78 -10.01 -14.12 4.80
CA LYS A 78 -8.64 -14.13 5.31
C LYS A 78 -8.05 -12.72 5.33
N ALA A 79 -8.24 -11.94 4.26
CA ALA A 79 -7.78 -10.57 4.19
C ALA A 79 -8.44 -9.68 5.25
N LYS A 80 -9.76 -9.80 5.48
CA LYS A 80 -10.48 -9.07 6.53
C LYS A 80 -9.97 -9.42 7.92
N THR A 81 -9.73 -10.70 8.19
CA THR A 81 -9.19 -11.17 9.47
C THR A 81 -7.79 -10.59 9.74
N LEU A 82 -6.92 -10.60 8.73
CA LEU A 82 -5.58 -10.01 8.80
C LEU A 82 -5.64 -8.49 9.01
N LEU A 83 -6.53 -7.78 8.30
CA LEU A 83 -6.75 -6.35 8.50
C LEU A 83 -7.21 -6.05 9.94
N ALA A 84 -8.16 -6.83 10.47
CA ALA A 84 -8.63 -6.69 11.84
C ALA A 84 -7.50 -6.92 12.86
N LEU A 85 -6.66 -7.92 12.64
CA LEU A 85 -5.46 -8.17 13.45
C LEU A 85 -4.49 -6.98 13.38
N GLY A 86 -4.18 -6.51 12.18
CA GLY A 86 -3.28 -5.37 11.97
C GLY A 86 -3.80 -4.07 12.61
N HIS A 87 -5.10 -3.82 12.59
CA HIS A 87 -5.69 -2.68 13.31
C HIS A 87 -5.50 -2.78 14.84
N ARG A 88 -5.61 -3.99 15.42
CA ARG A 88 -5.35 -4.20 16.86
C ARG A 88 -3.88 -3.95 17.19
N GLN A 89 -2.97 -4.49 16.38
CA GLN A 89 -1.52 -4.27 16.52
C GLN A 89 -1.15 -2.79 16.39
N LEU A 90 -1.75 -2.08 15.44
CA LEU A 90 -1.54 -0.64 15.27
C LEU A 90 -1.98 0.15 16.52
N LYS A 91 -3.11 -0.22 17.12
CA LYS A 91 -3.60 0.40 18.35
C LYS A 91 -2.62 0.18 19.51
N GLN A 92 -2.07 -1.04 19.62
CA GLN A 92 -1.04 -1.37 20.61
C GLN A 92 0.23 -0.55 20.37
N LEU A 93 0.72 -0.48 19.13
CA LEU A 93 1.91 0.30 18.76
C LEU A 93 1.76 1.79 19.12
N ASN A 94 0.60 2.38 18.82
CA ASN A 94 0.31 3.77 19.17
C ASN A 94 0.29 3.98 20.70
N SER A 95 -0.27 3.01 21.45
CA SER A 95 -0.24 3.05 22.92
C SER A 95 1.19 3.02 23.44
N THR A 96 2.05 2.14 22.91
CA THR A 96 3.46 2.04 23.28
C THR A 96 4.22 3.34 22.97
N GLY A 97 4.00 3.93 21.78
CA GLY A 97 4.61 5.21 21.42
C GLY A 97 4.18 6.35 22.35
N SER A 98 2.93 6.35 22.82
CA SER A 98 2.44 7.32 23.80
C SER A 98 3.10 7.17 25.17
N LEU A 99 3.34 5.93 25.61
CA LEU A 99 3.94 5.65 26.93
C LEU A 99 5.44 5.95 26.98
N ILE A 100 6.14 5.80 25.85
CA ILE A 100 7.58 6.05 25.75
C ILE A 100 7.92 7.55 25.74
N GLY A 101 6.93 8.45 25.67
CA GLY A 101 7.16 9.89 25.79
C GLY A 101 8.11 10.42 24.70
N GLY A 102 8.02 9.87 23.50
CA GLY A 102 8.89 10.23 22.40
C GLY A 102 8.61 11.66 21.96
N ASP A 103 9.50 12.58 22.34
CA ASP A 103 9.58 13.95 21.87
C ASP A 103 9.77 13.97 20.34
N GLY A 104 8.66 13.71 19.61
CA GLY A 104 8.65 13.38 18.19
C GLY A 104 9.08 14.54 17.28
N ALA A 105 9.36 15.69 17.89
CA ALA A 105 9.95 16.86 17.25
C ALA A 105 11.40 16.64 16.83
N LYS A 106 12.21 15.90 17.62
CA LYS A 106 13.67 15.79 17.40
C LYS A 106 14.06 15.06 16.11
N TRP A 107 13.18 14.18 15.60
CA TRP A 107 13.41 13.40 14.39
C TRP A 107 12.63 13.90 13.16
N ARG A 108 11.93 15.04 13.25
CA ARG A 108 11.42 15.71 12.06
C ARG A 108 12.60 16.45 11.44
N GLY A 109 13.20 15.88 10.39
CA GLY A 109 14.30 16.51 9.67
C GLY A 109 13.98 17.99 9.44
N LYS A 110 14.73 18.87 10.10
CA LYS A 110 14.64 20.31 9.85
C LYS A 110 15.12 20.49 8.42
N ARG A 111 14.21 20.89 7.52
CA ARG A 111 14.64 21.38 6.20
C ARG A 111 15.53 22.59 6.49
N SER A 112 16.83 22.44 6.30
CA SER A 112 17.74 23.58 6.24
C SER A 112 17.35 24.37 4.99
N LEU A 113 16.79 25.56 5.20
CA LEU A 113 16.68 26.61 4.18
C LEU A 113 17.99 27.39 4.16
#